data_AF-A0ABC8VME0-F1
#
_entry.id   AF-A0ABC8VME0-F1
#
_cell.length_a   1.000
_cell.length_b   1.000
_cell.length_c   1.000
_cell.angle_alpha   90.00
_cell.angle_beta   90.00
_cell.angle_gamma   90.00
#
_symmetry.space_group_name_H-M   'P 1'
#
loop_
_entity.id
_entity.type
_entity.pdbx_description
1 polymer ?
#
loop_
_entity_poly.entity_id
_entity_poly.type
_entity_poly.pdbx_seq_one_letter_code
_entity_poly.pdbx_strand_id
1 'polypeptide(L)'
;MLAAARSLRRLSSSSSSSSSSVRSLRRVLLRPPTPLPSAPLPLPPLRTLTRAFLPHLAAAQRFSTASFSSSAPSRLGECGGTRGVPSIPEEVEVEGEEAAGVLERHDTDAYAAVELALDSVVKVFTVSSSPNYFLPWQNKAQRESMGSGFVIPGRRIVTNAHVVADHTFVLVRKHGSPTKYKAEVQAVGHECDLALLTVESEEFWDGVNSLELGDIPFLQEAVAVVGYPQGGDNISVTKGVVSRVEPTQYAHGATQLMAIQIDAAINPGNSGGPAIMGDKVAGVAFQNLSGAENIGYIIPVPVIKRFISGVEESGKYSGFCTLGVSCQATENIQLRECFGMRPEMTGVLVSRINPLSDAHKILKKDDILLEFDGVPIANDGTVPFRNRERITFDHLVSMKKPGETAVLKVLRDGKEQELSVILKPLQPLVPVHQFDKLPSYYIFAGFVFIPLTQPYLHEFGEDWYNASPRRLCERALRELPKKAGEQLVVLSQVLMDDINVGYERLAELQVKKVNGVEVENLKHLCSLVEGCTEENLRFDLDDERVIILKYQNARLATSRVLKRHRIPSAMSNDLVEEQATNGEVQASCTS
;
A
#
# COMPACT_ATOMS: atom_id res chain seq x y z
N MET A 1 -34.44 -4.94 -63.58
CA MET A 1 -34.00 -6.21 -64.22
C MET A 1 -34.13 -7.31 -63.17
N LEU A 2 -35.29 -7.98 -63.12
CA LEU A 2 -35.50 -9.40 -63.51
C LEU A 2 -34.65 -10.37 -62.67
N ALA A 3 -35.20 -10.93 -61.58
CA ALA A 3 -35.92 -12.24 -61.51
C ALA A 3 -34.93 -13.43 -61.43
N ALA A 4 -35.12 -14.54 -60.69
CA ALA A 4 -36.32 -15.18 -60.19
C ALA A 4 -35.99 -16.14 -59.02
N ALA A 5 -37.06 -16.58 -58.35
CA ALA A 5 -37.12 -17.50 -57.23
C ALA A 5 -37.32 -18.98 -57.63
N ARG A 6 -37.40 -19.84 -56.60
CA ARG A 6 -37.99 -21.21 -56.47
C ARG A 6 -37.03 -22.40 -56.66
N SER A 7 -37.19 -23.56 -56.04
CA SER A 7 -37.95 -24.08 -54.88
C SER A 7 -37.83 -25.62 -54.87
N LEU A 8 -37.65 -26.22 -53.68
CA LEU A 8 -38.26 -27.48 -53.19
C LEU A 8 -37.85 -28.91 -53.64
N ARG A 9 -37.85 -29.76 -52.58
CA ARG A 9 -38.14 -31.23 -52.42
C ARG A 9 -36.97 -32.21 -52.62
N ARG A 10 -36.53 -32.98 -51.61
CA ARG A 10 -37.14 -33.99 -50.67
C ARG A 10 -37.05 -35.43 -51.20
N LEU A 11 -36.84 -36.35 -50.24
CA LEU A 11 -36.97 -37.83 -50.19
C LEU A 11 -35.61 -38.55 -50.25
N SER A 12 -35.11 -39.35 -49.28
CA SER A 12 -35.60 -40.20 -48.16
C SER A 12 -35.24 -41.67 -48.44
N SER A 13 -35.08 -42.45 -47.36
CA SER A 13 -34.90 -43.93 -47.27
C SER A 13 -33.47 -44.43 -47.45
N SER A 14 -32.91 -45.39 -46.69
CA SER A 14 -33.40 -46.38 -45.70
C SER A 14 -32.14 -47.03 -45.05
N SER A 15 -32.01 -47.14 -43.72
CA SER A 15 -32.13 -48.37 -42.89
C SER A 15 -31.46 -49.64 -43.49
N SER A 16 -30.68 -50.49 -42.81
CA SER A 16 -30.75 -51.03 -41.45
C SER A 16 -29.61 -52.08 -41.23
N SER A 17 -29.14 -52.24 -39.98
CA SER A 17 -28.81 -53.48 -39.19
C SER A 17 -28.37 -54.79 -39.91
N SER A 18 -27.52 -55.71 -39.43
CA SER A 18 -27.01 -56.08 -38.09
C SER A 18 -26.12 -57.34 -38.18
N SER A 19 -25.17 -57.46 -37.23
CA SER A 19 -24.74 -58.66 -36.47
C SER A 19 -24.06 -59.90 -37.10
N SER A 20 -22.83 -60.18 -36.59
CA SER A 20 -22.30 -61.45 -36.03
C SER A 20 -22.10 -62.67 -36.98
N SER A 21 -21.14 -63.58 -36.88
CA SER A 21 -20.05 -63.86 -35.93
C SER A 21 -19.12 -64.96 -36.51
N VAL A 22 -17.85 -64.95 -36.10
CA VAL A 22 -16.92 -66.10 -35.93
C VAL A 22 -16.44 -66.90 -37.16
N ARG A 23 -15.14 -66.77 -37.46
CA ARG A 23 -14.22 -67.93 -37.55
C ARG A 23 -12.79 -67.55 -37.17
N SER A 24 -12.28 -68.28 -36.19
CA SER A 24 -10.95 -68.21 -35.59
C SER A 24 -9.89 -68.83 -36.50
N LEU A 25 -8.76 -68.14 -36.69
CA LEU A 25 -7.45 -68.75 -36.99
C LEU A 25 -6.35 -67.96 -36.28
N ARG A 26 -5.70 -68.59 -35.29
CA ARG A 26 -4.45 -68.13 -34.66
C ARG A 26 -3.33 -68.14 -35.70
N ARG A 27 -2.47 -67.11 -35.73
CA ARG A 27 -1.13 -67.09 -35.10
C ARG A 27 -0.28 -65.93 -35.68
N VAL A 28 0.62 -65.43 -34.83
CA VAL A 28 1.82 -64.60 -35.06
C VAL A 28 1.67 -63.14 -34.57
N LEU A 29 2.22 -62.95 -33.36
CA LEU A 29 2.50 -61.66 -32.72
C LEU A 29 3.60 -60.94 -33.49
N LEU A 30 3.27 -59.79 -34.09
CA LEU A 30 4.23 -58.78 -34.49
C LEU A 30 3.81 -57.46 -33.84
N ARG A 31 4.65 -56.95 -32.94
CA ARG A 31 4.52 -55.61 -32.34
C ARG A 31 4.63 -54.56 -33.46
N PRO A 32 3.82 -53.49 -33.46
CA PRO A 32 4.05 -52.35 -34.32
C PRO A 32 5.33 -51.60 -33.87
N PRO A 33 6.04 -50.96 -34.81
CA PRO A 33 7.29 -50.27 -34.50
C PRO A 33 7.03 -49.03 -33.65
N THR A 34 7.80 -48.89 -32.58
CA THR A 34 7.98 -47.66 -31.81
C THR A 34 8.56 -46.55 -32.71
N PRO A 35 7.99 -45.33 -32.74
CA PRO A 35 8.64 -44.21 -33.39
C PRO A 35 9.89 -43.80 -32.59
N LEU A 36 11.00 -43.61 -33.31
CA LEU A 36 12.26 -43.08 -32.82
C LEU A 36 12.08 -41.62 -32.34
N PRO A 37 12.83 -41.17 -31.32
CA PRO A 37 12.78 -39.79 -30.85
C PRO A 37 13.39 -38.84 -31.90
N SER A 38 12.64 -37.79 -32.24
CA SER A 38 13.12 -36.69 -33.06
C SER A 38 14.19 -35.89 -32.31
N ALA A 39 15.29 -35.62 -33.02
CA ALA A 39 16.43 -34.84 -32.53
C ALA A 39 16.04 -33.40 -32.18
N PRO A 40 16.71 -32.78 -31.18
CA PRO A 40 16.48 -31.38 -30.81
C PRO A 40 17.00 -30.43 -31.91
N LEU A 41 16.25 -29.36 -32.15
CA LEU A 41 16.63 -28.24 -33.02
C LEU A 41 17.88 -27.51 -32.49
N PRO A 42 18.73 -26.95 -33.37
CA PRO A 42 19.99 -26.32 -32.95
C PRO A 42 19.76 -24.95 -32.28
N LEU A 43 20.49 -24.72 -31.19
CA LEU A 43 20.60 -23.42 -30.51
C LEU A 43 21.32 -22.40 -31.41
N PRO A 44 20.96 -21.10 -31.35
CA PRO A 44 21.71 -20.05 -32.04
C PRO A 44 23.05 -19.76 -31.32
N PRO A 45 24.06 -19.20 -32.01
CA PRO A 45 25.41 -19.09 -31.47
C PRO A 45 25.52 -17.95 -30.44
N LEU A 46 26.24 -18.23 -29.36
CA LEU A 46 26.80 -17.24 -28.44
C LEU A 46 27.72 -16.29 -29.20
N ARG A 47 27.31 -15.03 -29.34
CA ARG A 47 28.21 -13.92 -29.67
C ARG A 47 28.49 -13.11 -28.41
N THR A 48 29.75 -13.19 -27.99
CA THR A 48 30.43 -12.21 -27.15
C THR A 48 30.28 -10.81 -27.75
N LEU A 49 29.77 -9.85 -26.98
CA LEU A 49 29.88 -8.43 -27.33
C LEU A 49 30.26 -7.60 -26.09
N THR A 50 31.53 -7.25 -26.11
CA THR A 50 32.12 -6.10 -25.44
C THR A 50 31.47 -4.78 -25.90
N ARG A 51 31.22 -3.94 -24.91
CA ARG A 51 30.96 -2.49 -24.87
C ARG A 51 31.44 -1.66 -26.08
N ALA A 52 30.57 -0.81 -26.65
CA ALA A 52 30.88 0.59 -27.06
C ALA A 52 29.67 1.37 -27.63
N PHE A 53 29.27 2.42 -26.90
CA PHE A 53 28.85 3.78 -27.29
C PHE A 53 28.42 4.12 -28.74
N LEU A 54 27.18 4.63 -28.91
CA LEU A 54 26.81 6.04 -29.25
C LEU A 54 25.36 6.15 -29.77
N PRO A 55 24.54 7.13 -29.31
CA PRO A 55 23.28 7.51 -29.96
C PRO A 55 23.46 8.70 -30.91
N HIS A 56 22.62 8.74 -31.95
CA HIS A 56 22.55 9.83 -32.95
C HIS A 56 21.81 11.07 -32.40
N LEU A 57 22.35 12.26 -32.75
CA LEU A 57 21.75 13.60 -32.74
C LEU A 57 20.40 13.64 -33.51
N ALA A 58 19.46 14.58 -33.34
CA ALA A 58 19.46 16.02 -33.08
C ALA A 58 18.09 16.43 -32.46
N ALA A 59 17.81 17.60 -31.86
CA ALA A 59 18.29 18.94 -32.16
C ALA A 59 18.20 19.86 -30.91
N ALA A 60 19.16 20.78 -30.83
CA ALA A 60 19.25 21.83 -29.81
C ALA A 60 18.78 23.19 -30.36
N GLN A 61 18.13 23.97 -29.51
CA GLN A 61 18.19 25.43 -29.57
C GLN A 61 18.98 25.94 -28.35
N ARG A 62 19.87 26.90 -28.64
CA ARG A 62 20.95 27.42 -27.81
C ARG A 62 20.46 28.45 -26.81
N PHE A 63 21.06 28.50 -25.62
CA PHE A 63 21.57 29.74 -25.02
C PHE A 63 22.83 29.45 -24.18
N SER A 64 23.80 30.35 -24.30
CA SER A 64 25.18 30.27 -23.83
C SER A 64 25.37 31.14 -22.58
N THR A 65 26.11 30.66 -21.58
CA THR A 65 26.77 31.50 -20.58
C THR A 65 28.17 30.96 -20.31
N ALA A 66 29.17 31.83 -20.56
CA ALA A 66 30.59 31.58 -20.41
C ALA A 66 31.06 31.72 -18.96
N SER A 67 32.02 30.88 -18.57
CA SER A 67 32.81 30.99 -17.35
C SER A 67 34.19 31.61 -17.66
N PHE A 68 34.57 32.60 -16.86
CA PHE A 68 35.89 33.24 -16.89
C PHE A 68 36.87 32.52 -15.97
N SER A 69 38.10 32.27 -16.45
CA SER A 69 39.28 31.96 -15.66
C SER A 69 40.40 32.89 -16.11
N SER A 70 40.97 33.64 -15.17
CA SER A 70 42.04 34.61 -15.39
C SER A 70 43.38 34.04 -14.90
N SER A 71 44.35 33.92 -15.82
CA SER A 71 45.77 33.83 -15.52
C SER A 71 46.46 35.14 -15.92
N ALA A 72 47.41 35.59 -15.12
CA ALA A 72 48.29 36.73 -15.41
C ALA A 72 49.76 36.33 -15.19
N PRO A 73 50.72 37.00 -15.86
CA PRO A 73 52.01 36.39 -16.20
C PRO A 73 53.20 36.89 -15.37
N SER A 74 54.30 36.16 -15.52
CA SER A 74 55.64 36.36 -15.00
C SER A 74 56.40 37.53 -15.66
N ARG A 75 57.31 38.17 -14.89
CA ARG A 75 58.51 38.85 -15.39
C ARG A 75 59.67 38.78 -14.39
N LEU A 76 60.87 38.71 -14.97
CA LEU A 76 62.22 38.51 -14.42
C LEU A 76 62.78 39.71 -13.64
N GLY A 77 63.74 39.43 -12.75
CA GLY A 77 64.69 40.39 -12.19
C GLY A 77 65.77 39.69 -11.35
N GLU A 78 67.03 39.85 -11.75
CA GLU A 78 68.25 39.12 -11.35
C GLU A 78 68.98 39.62 -10.07
N CYS A 79 69.91 38.77 -9.61
CA CYS A 79 71.24 39.03 -9.03
C CYS A 79 71.44 39.39 -7.54
N GLY A 80 72.00 38.40 -6.80
CA GLY A 80 73.41 38.44 -6.36
C GLY A 80 73.74 38.85 -4.90
N GLY A 81 74.54 38.03 -4.20
CA GLY A 81 75.49 38.54 -3.18
C GLY A 81 75.56 37.86 -1.80
N THR A 82 76.36 36.79 -1.73
CA THR A 82 77.19 36.24 -0.62
C THR A 82 77.25 36.85 0.80
N ARG A 83 77.19 35.92 1.77
CA ARG A 83 78.00 35.70 3.01
C ARG A 83 78.07 36.77 4.13
N GLY A 84 77.70 36.32 5.34
CA GLY A 84 78.23 36.81 6.62
C GLY A 84 77.51 36.24 7.85
N VAL A 85 78.20 35.42 8.65
CA VAL A 85 77.88 35.02 10.04
C VAL A 85 78.94 35.68 10.92
N PRO A 86 78.63 36.39 12.02
CA PRO A 86 78.45 35.81 13.37
C PRO A 86 77.33 36.53 14.17
N SER A 87 76.84 36.21 15.38
CA SER A 87 77.28 35.49 16.58
C SER A 87 76.06 35.37 17.51
N ILE A 88 76.03 34.36 18.37
CA ILE A 88 75.04 34.13 19.45
C ILE A 88 75.26 35.17 20.58
N PRO A 89 74.19 35.69 21.20
CA PRO A 89 73.99 35.43 22.63
C PRO A 89 72.54 35.09 23.02
N GLU A 90 72.46 34.12 23.92
CA GLU A 90 71.52 33.92 25.04
C GLU A 90 70.00 34.01 24.87
N GLU A 91 69.42 32.88 25.24
CA GLU A 91 68.07 32.56 25.70
C GLU A 91 67.24 33.73 26.27
N VAL A 92 66.09 33.95 25.64
CA VAL A 92 64.89 34.49 26.30
C VAL A 92 63.72 33.60 25.86
N GLU A 93 63.21 32.82 26.80
CA GLU A 93 61.96 32.08 26.66
C GLU A 93 60.82 33.07 26.43
N VAL A 94 60.18 32.96 25.27
CA VAL A 94 58.89 33.61 24.98
C VAL A 94 57.92 32.48 24.70
N GLU A 95 57.12 32.12 25.71
CA GLU A 95 55.95 31.26 25.54
C GLU A 95 54.92 32.00 24.68
N GLY A 96 54.83 31.59 23.42
CA GLY A 96 53.72 31.91 22.53
C GLY A 96 52.70 30.80 22.57
N GLU A 97 51.47 31.17 22.93
CA GLU A 97 50.26 30.36 22.81
C GLU A 97 50.08 29.82 21.38
N GLU A 98 49.92 28.50 21.25
CA GLU A 98 49.00 27.93 20.27
C GLU A 98 47.98 27.09 21.03
N ALA A 99 46.86 27.71 21.38
CA ALA A 99 45.65 27.02 21.77
C ALA A 99 45.15 26.21 20.56
N ALA A 100 45.64 24.98 20.44
CA ALA A 100 45.03 23.98 19.59
C ALA A 100 43.63 23.66 20.16
N GLY A 101 42.64 24.44 19.71
CA GLY A 101 41.24 24.10 19.84
C GLY A 101 41.02 22.76 19.14
N VAL A 102 41.05 21.68 19.91
CA VAL A 102 40.55 20.38 19.49
C VAL A 102 39.07 20.58 19.19
N LEU A 103 38.73 20.55 17.91
CA LEU A 103 37.38 20.24 17.45
C LEU A 103 37.05 18.84 17.96
N GLU A 104 36.46 18.76 19.15
CA GLU A 104 35.76 17.55 19.60
C GLU A 104 34.65 17.28 18.59
N ARG A 105 34.87 16.28 17.74
CA ARG A 105 33.89 15.80 16.78
C ARG A 105 32.86 14.95 17.50
N HIS A 106 31.58 15.18 17.19
CA HIS A 106 30.40 14.42 17.59
C HIS A 106 30.44 12.93 17.17
N ASP A 107 31.31 12.12 17.79
CA ASP A 107 31.35 10.65 17.62
C ASP A 107 30.66 9.89 18.78
N THR A 108 30.24 10.60 19.83
CA THR A 108 29.56 10.03 21.02
C THR A 108 28.19 9.42 20.70
N ASP A 109 27.43 10.03 19.79
CA ASP A 109 26.02 9.69 19.59
C ASP A 109 25.83 8.33 18.90
N ALA A 110 26.75 7.95 18.00
CA ALA A 110 26.66 6.68 17.29
C ALA A 110 27.00 5.49 18.20
N TYR A 111 27.97 5.65 19.10
CA TYR A 111 28.34 4.61 20.06
C TYR A 111 27.22 4.40 21.09
N ALA A 112 26.65 5.49 21.60
CA ALA A 112 25.49 5.44 22.50
C ALA A 112 24.27 4.78 21.83
N ALA A 113 23.98 5.12 20.57
CA ALA A 113 22.89 4.48 19.82
C ALA A 113 23.11 2.98 19.61
N VAL A 114 24.35 2.56 19.35
CA VAL A 114 24.70 1.13 19.23
C VAL A 114 24.49 0.41 20.56
N GLU A 115 24.99 0.94 21.67
CA GLU A 115 24.81 0.32 23.00
C GLU A 115 23.33 0.18 23.37
N LEU A 116 22.54 1.25 23.20
CA LEU A 116 21.10 1.24 23.46
C LEU A 116 20.37 0.21 22.58
N ALA A 117 20.80 0.06 21.33
CA ALA A 117 20.15 -0.81 20.38
C ALA A 117 20.52 -2.30 20.54
N LEU A 118 21.71 -2.62 21.04
CA LEU A 118 22.14 -4.01 21.25
C LEU A 118 21.18 -4.76 22.19
N ASP A 119 20.68 -4.11 23.23
CA ASP A 119 19.80 -4.77 24.22
C ASP A 119 18.30 -4.63 23.91
N SER A 120 17.92 -3.66 23.08
CA SER A 120 16.52 -3.28 22.87
C SER A 120 15.95 -3.66 21.50
N VAL A 121 16.80 -3.90 20.50
CA VAL A 121 16.40 -4.23 19.13
C VAL A 121 16.32 -5.75 18.96
N VAL A 122 15.26 -6.19 18.30
CA VAL A 122 14.96 -7.61 18.06
C VAL A 122 14.80 -7.90 16.59
N LYS A 123 15.15 -9.12 16.20
CA LYS A 123 14.86 -9.63 14.86
C LYS A 123 13.48 -10.27 14.87
N VAL A 124 12.62 -9.85 13.94
CA VAL A 124 11.27 -10.38 13.75
C VAL A 124 11.30 -11.39 12.61
N PHE A 125 10.71 -12.57 12.84
CA PHE A 125 10.51 -13.59 11.84
C PHE A 125 9.01 -13.80 11.67
N THR A 126 8.54 -13.67 10.43
CA THR A 126 7.12 -13.80 10.12
C THR A 126 6.93 -14.92 9.11
N VAL A 127 6.01 -15.80 9.44
CA VAL A 127 5.40 -16.71 8.48
C VAL A 127 4.10 -16.08 8.04
N SER A 128 3.91 -15.91 6.74
CA SER A 128 2.71 -15.28 6.16
C SER A 128 2.08 -16.15 5.08
N SER A 129 0.76 -16.03 4.92
CA SER A 129 -0.01 -16.70 3.87
C SER A 129 -1.13 -15.78 3.41
N SER A 130 -0.84 -14.98 2.38
CA SER A 130 -1.80 -14.02 1.82
C SER A 130 -2.91 -14.70 1.02
N PRO A 131 -4.12 -14.13 0.98
CA PRO A 131 -5.23 -14.69 0.21
C PRO A 131 -5.00 -14.61 -1.30
N ASN A 132 -5.65 -15.50 -2.05
CA ASN A 132 -5.74 -15.41 -3.51
C ASN A 132 -7.04 -14.70 -3.88
N TYR A 133 -6.97 -13.54 -4.54
CA TYR A 133 -8.19 -12.76 -4.84
C TYR A 133 -8.95 -13.28 -6.07
N PHE A 134 -8.32 -14.05 -6.96
CA PHE A 134 -9.03 -14.77 -8.05
C PHE A 134 -9.76 -16.01 -7.54
N LEU A 135 -9.19 -16.67 -6.52
CA LEU A 135 -9.73 -17.86 -5.86
C LEU A 135 -9.87 -17.58 -4.35
N PRO A 136 -10.84 -16.75 -3.94
CA PRO A 136 -10.94 -16.19 -2.57
C PRO A 136 -11.15 -17.23 -1.45
N TRP A 137 -11.42 -18.49 -1.81
CA TRP A 137 -11.45 -19.63 -0.89
C TRP A 137 -10.08 -20.30 -0.69
N GLN A 138 -9.00 -19.75 -1.25
CA GLN A 138 -7.63 -20.27 -1.14
C GLN A 138 -6.67 -19.17 -0.70
N ASN A 139 -5.63 -19.58 0.02
CA ASN A 139 -4.45 -18.75 0.26
C ASN A 139 -3.34 -19.11 -0.72
N LYS A 140 -2.45 -18.16 -0.95
CA LYS A 140 -1.18 -18.36 -1.64
C LYS A 140 -0.23 -19.20 -0.77
N ALA A 141 0.79 -19.76 -1.41
CA ALA A 141 1.82 -20.52 -0.72
C ALA A 141 2.46 -19.70 0.40
N GLN A 142 2.65 -20.35 1.55
CA GLN A 142 3.28 -19.74 2.72
C GLN A 142 4.68 -19.21 2.38
N ARG A 143 5.01 -18.05 2.94
CA ARG A 143 6.33 -17.43 2.80
C ARG A 143 6.89 -17.08 4.17
N GLU A 144 8.22 -17.06 4.24
CA GLU A 144 8.96 -16.58 5.39
C GLU A 144 9.58 -15.22 5.04
N SER A 145 9.41 -14.26 5.94
CA SER A 145 10.05 -12.96 5.88
C SER A 145 10.73 -12.65 7.21
N MET A 146 11.64 -11.69 7.16
CA MET A 146 12.31 -11.16 8.33
C MET A 146 12.31 -9.64 8.31
N GLY A 147 12.24 -9.06 9.50
CA GLY A 147 12.33 -7.63 9.73
C GLY A 147 12.98 -7.34 11.07
N SER A 148 12.91 -6.08 11.48
CA SER A 148 13.41 -5.61 12.76
C SER A 148 12.26 -5.10 13.62
N GLY A 149 12.49 -5.03 14.92
CA GLY A 149 11.60 -4.41 15.88
C GLY A 149 12.40 -3.90 17.06
N PHE A 150 11.78 -3.11 17.93
CA PHE A 150 12.43 -2.67 19.16
C PHE A 150 11.46 -2.57 20.32
N VAL A 151 11.99 -2.73 21.51
CA VAL A 151 11.24 -2.75 22.75
C VAL A 151 10.96 -1.32 23.21
N ILE A 152 9.70 -1.06 23.57
CA ILE A 152 9.23 0.19 24.17
C ILE A 152 8.68 -0.08 25.58
N PRO A 153 8.50 0.97 26.41
CA PRO A 153 7.91 0.81 27.74
C PRO A 153 6.56 0.08 27.74
N GLY A 154 6.33 -0.71 28.79
CA GLY A 154 5.13 -1.53 28.94
C GLY A 154 5.21 -2.92 28.30
N ARG A 155 6.43 -3.45 28.11
CA ARG A 155 6.68 -4.81 27.56
C ARG A 155 6.02 -5.02 26.19
N ARG A 156 6.30 -4.09 25.28
CA ARG A 156 5.79 -4.13 23.90
C ARG A 156 6.93 -3.94 22.92
N ILE A 157 6.77 -4.51 21.73
CA ILE A 157 7.71 -4.36 20.62
C ILE A 157 6.99 -3.59 19.51
N VAL A 158 7.62 -2.56 18.99
CA VAL A 158 7.17 -1.86 17.79
C VAL A 158 7.91 -2.46 16.58
N THR A 159 7.18 -2.70 15.49
CA THR A 159 7.72 -3.07 14.18
C THR A 159 6.84 -2.45 13.08
N ASN A 160 7.13 -2.73 11.81
CA ASN A 160 6.25 -2.31 10.72
C ASN A 160 5.08 -3.27 10.51
N ALA A 161 3.96 -2.73 10.02
CA ALA A 161 2.82 -3.55 9.66
C ALA A 161 3.13 -4.51 8.50
N HIS A 162 3.92 -4.08 7.50
CA HIS A 162 4.28 -4.95 6.37
C HIS A 162 5.19 -6.13 6.78
N VAL A 163 5.90 -6.02 7.91
CA VAL A 163 6.72 -7.13 8.43
C VAL A 163 5.84 -8.27 8.96
N VAL A 164 4.63 -7.95 9.44
CA VAL A 164 3.68 -8.90 10.03
C VAL A 164 2.36 -9.02 9.25
N ALA A 165 2.30 -8.52 8.02
CA ALA A 165 1.11 -8.58 7.20
C ALA A 165 0.80 -10.03 6.76
N ASP A 166 -0.48 -10.40 6.84
CA ASP A 166 -1.01 -11.74 6.55
C ASP A 166 -0.30 -12.84 7.36
N HIS A 167 0.14 -12.51 8.58
CA HIS A 167 0.90 -13.42 9.42
C HIS A 167 0.04 -14.62 9.86
N THR A 168 0.64 -15.81 9.84
CA THR A 168 0.11 -17.01 10.49
C THR A 168 0.91 -17.36 11.74
N PHE A 169 2.17 -16.93 11.81
CA PHE A 169 3.04 -17.17 12.96
C PHE A 169 4.15 -16.11 13.02
N VAL A 170 4.41 -15.56 14.22
CA VAL A 170 5.45 -14.55 14.44
C VAL A 170 6.39 -15.00 15.56
N LEU A 171 7.69 -14.88 15.32
CA LEU A 171 8.74 -15.11 16.31
C LEU A 171 9.62 -13.86 16.42
N VAL A 172 10.20 -13.65 17.60
CA VAL A 172 11.21 -12.62 17.84
C VAL A 172 12.47 -13.22 18.47
N ARG A 173 13.62 -12.61 18.20
CA ARG A 173 14.90 -13.01 18.79
C ARG A 173 15.70 -11.79 19.22
N LYS A 174 16.22 -11.84 20.44
CA LYS A 174 17.13 -10.82 21.00
C LYS A 174 18.47 -10.83 20.28
N HIS A 175 19.19 -9.72 20.29
CA HIS A 175 20.60 -9.73 19.91
C HIS A 175 21.40 -10.67 20.83
N GLY A 176 22.41 -11.35 20.28
CA GLY A 176 23.28 -12.27 21.03
C GLY A 176 22.61 -13.55 21.55
N SER A 177 21.28 -13.68 21.47
CA SER A 177 20.56 -14.88 21.91
C SER A 177 20.25 -15.81 20.73
N PRO A 178 20.48 -17.13 20.85
CA PRO A 178 20.05 -18.10 19.85
C PRO A 178 18.54 -18.40 19.93
N THR A 179 17.87 -18.05 21.05
CA THR A 179 16.50 -18.46 21.34
C THR A 179 15.48 -17.56 20.64
N LYS A 180 14.58 -18.18 19.86
CA LYS A 180 13.41 -17.51 19.28
C LYS A 180 12.22 -17.67 20.21
N TYR A 181 11.51 -16.59 20.46
CA TYR A 181 10.32 -16.55 21.30
C TYR A 181 9.09 -16.29 20.43
N LYS A 182 7.97 -16.96 20.73
CA LYS A 182 6.69 -16.68 20.08
C LYS A 182 6.24 -15.26 20.44
N ALA A 183 5.90 -14.47 19.44
CA ALA A 183 5.30 -13.16 19.61
C ALA A 183 3.84 -13.17 19.15
N GLU A 184 3.03 -12.33 19.79
CA GLU A 184 1.63 -12.12 19.45
C GLU A 184 1.44 -10.70 18.93
N VAL A 185 0.68 -10.55 17.84
CA VAL A 185 0.36 -9.26 17.25
C VAL A 185 -0.82 -8.65 18.00
N GLN A 186 -0.58 -7.61 18.78
CA GLN A 186 -1.62 -6.92 19.56
C GLN A 186 -2.45 -5.97 18.69
N ALA A 187 -1.80 -5.24 17.78
CA ALA A 187 -2.46 -4.30 16.88
C ALA A 187 -1.62 -4.07 15.62
N VAL A 188 -2.31 -3.80 14.52
CA VAL A 188 -1.71 -3.46 13.23
C VAL A 188 -2.39 -2.21 12.67
N GLY A 189 -1.60 -1.21 12.30
CA GLY A 189 -2.02 -0.02 11.60
C GLY A 189 -1.38 0.02 10.22
N HIS A 190 -2.04 -0.58 9.23
CA HIS A 190 -1.52 -0.63 7.85
C HIS A 190 -1.31 0.75 7.25
N GLU A 191 -2.21 1.72 7.51
CA GLU A 191 -2.13 3.09 6.99
C GLU A 191 -0.83 3.81 7.40
N CYS A 192 -0.38 3.63 8.65
CA CYS A 192 0.87 4.17 9.16
C CYS A 192 2.02 3.17 9.16
N ASP A 193 1.83 1.98 8.61
CA ASP A 193 2.81 0.90 8.57
C ASP A 193 3.45 0.57 9.94
N LEU A 194 2.65 0.48 11.00
CA LEU A 194 3.10 0.13 12.35
C LEU A 194 2.37 -1.09 12.91
N ALA A 195 3.06 -1.90 13.70
CA ALA A 195 2.46 -2.99 14.46
C ALA A 195 3.03 -3.04 15.89
N LEU A 196 2.19 -3.47 16.83
CA LEU A 196 2.58 -3.76 18.21
C LEU A 196 2.58 -5.26 18.43
N LEU A 197 3.69 -5.76 18.96
CA LEU A 197 3.85 -7.15 19.37
C LEU A 197 4.07 -7.26 20.88
N THR A 198 3.73 -8.43 21.43
CA THR A 198 4.09 -8.83 22.78
C THR A 198 4.66 -10.24 22.80
N VAL A 199 5.32 -10.61 23.90
CA VAL A 199 5.90 -11.94 24.13
C VAL A 199 5.47 -12.41 25.52
N GLU A 200 4.86 -13.59 25.59
CA GLU A 200 4.37 -14.16 26.85
C GLU A 200 5.51 -14.67 27.76
N SER A 201 6.62 -15.10 27.17
CA SER A 201 7.76 -15.66 27.92
C SER A 201 8.49 -14.57 28.71
N GLU A 202 8.52 -14.71 30.05
CA GLU A 202 9.26 -13.80 30.94
C GLU A 202 10.78 -13.78 30.65
N GLU A 203 11.34 -14.92 30.25
CA GLU A 203 12.76 -15.06 29.89
C GLU A 203 13.17 -14.14 28.73
N PHE A 204 12.23 -13.82 27.84
CA PHE A 204 12.48 -12.84 26.79
C PHE A 204 12.75 -11.46 27.40
N TRP A 205 11.99 -11.04 28.41
CA TRP A 205 12.09 -9.70 29.01
C TRP A 205 13.30 -9.55 29.95
N ASP A 206 13.91 -10.65 30.40
CA ASP A 206 15.11 -10.62 31.22
C ASP A 206 16.29 -9.98 30.47
N GLY A 207 16.83 -8.90 31.05
CA GLY A 207 17.98 -8.16 30.54
C GLY A 207 17.70 -7.28 29.31
N VAL A 208 16.43 -7.08 28.95
CA VAL A 208 16.03 -6.25 27.82
C VAL A 208 15.71 -4.83 28.29
N ASN A 209 16.35 -3.85 27.65
CA ASN A 209 16.05 -2.44 27.87
C ASN A 209 14.93 -1.98 26.94
N SER A 210 14.17 -0.97 27.38
CA SER A 210 13.17 -0.30 26.55
C SER A 210 13.68 1.03 26.06
N LEU A 211 13.41 1.36 24.80
CA LEU A 211 13.75 2.66 24.22
C LEU A 211 12.64 3.68 24.43
N GLU A 212 13.02 4.90 24.83
CA GLU A 212 12.11 6.03 24.95
C GLU A 212 11.87 6.70 23.58
N LEU A 213 10.63 7.13 23.36
CA LEU A 213 10.25 7.89 22.17
C LEU A 213 10.58 9.38 22.38
N GLY A 214 11.39 9.94 21.48
CA GLY A 214 11.80 11.34 21.51
C GLY A 214 10.84 12.30 20.81
N ASP A 215 11.44 13.30 20.16
CA ASP A 215 10.75 14.34 19.38
C ASP A 215 11.13 14.26 17.89
N ILE A 216 10.52 15.12 17.07
CA ILE A 216 10.81 15.19 15.64
C ILE A 216 12.19 15.87 15.44
N PRO A 217 13.18 15.19 14.85
CA PRO A 217 14.50 15.77 14.61
C PRO A 217 14.47 16.93 13.60
N PHE A 218 15.32 17.93 13.80
CA PHE A 218 15.52 19.05 12.87
C PHE A 218 16.33 18.62 11.65
N LEU A 219 16.25 19.41 10.57
CA LEU A 219 17.09 19.19 9.39
C LEU A 219 18.58 19.19 9.78
N GLN A 220 19.35 18.31 9.15
CA GLN A 220 20.78 18.07 9.38
C GLN A 220 21.15 17.41 10.72
N GLU A 221 20.18 17.11 11.60
CA GLU A 221 20.47 16.34 12.82
C GLU A 221 20.87 14.90 12.48
N ALA A 222 21.84 14.39 13.22
CA ALA A 222 22.36 13.04 13.04
C ALA A 222 21.36 11.99 13.53
N VAL A 223 21.18 10.95 12.73
CA VAL A 223 20.31 9.82 13.04
C VAL A 223 21.03 8.51 12.75
N ALA A 224 20.84 7.51 13.59
CA ALA A 224 21.35 6.16 13.40
C ALA A 224 20.17 5.19 13.30
N VAL A 225 20.08 4.46 12.19
CA VAL A 225 19.09 3.39 12.02
C VAL A 225 19.72 2.09 12.42
N VAL A 226 19.03 1.35 13.28
CA VAL A 226 19.51 0.06 13.78
C VAL A 226 18.53 -1.05 13.42
N GLY A 227 19.04 -2.17 12.93
CA GLY A 227 18.21 -3.30 12.55
C GLY A 227 19.00 -4.52 12.12
N TYR A 228 18.30 -5.49 11.52
CA TYR A 228 18.85 -6.74 11.02
C TYR A 228 18.71 -6.80 9.50
N PRO A 229 19.81 -6.67 8.74
CA PRO A 229 19.73 -6.70 7.29
C PRO A 229 19.33 -8.10 6.80
N GLN A 230 18.71 -8.15 5.62
CA GLN A 230 18.29 -9.40 5.01
C GLN A 230 19.47 -10.37 4.86
N GLY A 231 19.26 -11.63 5.28
CA GLY A 231 20.26 -12.71 5.16
C GLY A 231 21.32 -12.74 6.26
N GLY A 232 21.39 -11.75 7.15
CA GLY A 232 22.32 -11.70 8.28
C GLY A 232 21.62 -11.87 9.63
N ASP A 233 22.33 -12.44 10.62
CA ASP A 233 21.84 -12.56 12.01
C ASP A 233 22.45 -11.52 12.96
N ASN A 234 23.42 -10.76 12.48
CA ASN A 234 24.04 -9.67 13.22
C ASN A 234 23.28 -8.37 13.03
N ILE A 235 23.36 -7.51 14.04
CA ILE A 235 22.84 -6.15 13.99
C ILE A 235 23.65 -5.32 13.00
N SER A 236 22.97 -4.40 12.31
CA SER A 236 23.57 -3.42 11.41
C SER A 236 23.12 -2.03 11.84
N VAL A 237 24.06 -1.09 11.76
CA VAL A 237 23.81 0.32 12.06
C VAL A 237 24.18 1.14 10.84
N THR A 238 23.25 1.96 10.35
CA THR A 238 23.49 2.93 9.29
C THR A 238 23.29 4.34 9.84
N LYS A 239 24.30 5.20 9.68
CA LYS A 239 24.25 6.59 10.13
C LYS A 239 23.96 7.50 8.95
N GLY A 240 23.20 8.54 9.22
CA GLY A 240 22.93 9.62 8.29
C GLY A 240 22.46 10.86 9.03
N VAL A 241 21.86 11.78 8.31
CA VAL A 241 21.22 12.98 8.81
C VAL A 241 19.79 13.08 8.30
N VAL A 242 19.00 13.92 8.96
CA VAL A 242 17.67 14.29 8.48
C VAL A 242 17.78 15.23 7.28
N SER A 243 17.28 14.75 6.14
CA SER A 243 17.29 15.48 4.87
C SER A 243 16.01 16.30 4.67
N ARG A 244 14.86 15.78 5.10
CA ARG A 244 13.55 16.43 4.92
C ARG A 244 12.50 15.90 5.89
N VAL A 245 11.50 16.72 6.22
CA VAL A 245 10.26 16.29 6.87
C VAL A 245 9.11 16.71 5.98
N GLU A 246 8.37 15.75 5.42
CA GLU A 246 7.25 16.04 4.53
C GLU A 246 6.20 14.92 4.56
N PRO A 247 4.97 15.18 4.11
CA PRO A 247 3.98 14.15 3.88
C PRO A 247 4.44 13.28 2.71
N THR A 248 4.51 11.97 2.94
CA THR A 248 4.93 10.99 1.94
C THR A 248 3.84 9.94 1.80
N GLN A 249 3.72 9.36 0.61
CA GLN A 249 2.89 8.19 0.39
C GLN A 249 3.47 6.97 1.12
N TYR A 250 2.74 6.43 2.08
CA TYR A 250 3.08 5.17 2.73
C TYR A 250 2.68 4.04 1.78
N ALA A 251 3.67 3.34 1.21
CA ALA A 251 3.43 2.37 0.15
C ALA A 251 2.52 1.21 0.62
N HIS A 252 2.72 0.74 1.85
CA HIS A 252 1.91 -0.33 2.46
C HIS A 252 0.49 0.12 2.80
N GLY A 253 0.33 1.36 3.27
CA GLY A 253 -0.92 1.89 3.79
C GLY A 253 -1.78 2.64 2.78
N ALA A 254 -1.25 2.89 1.58
CA ALA A 254 -1.82 3.76 0.57
C ALA A 254 -2.31 5.14 1.08
N THR A 255 -1.71 5.63 2.16
CA THR A 255 -2.12 6.88 2.84
C THR A 255 -0.96 7.87 2.84
N GLN A 256 -1.26 9.17 2.76
CA GLN A 256 -0.26 10.21 2.93
C GLN A 256 -0.18 10.63 4.39
N LEU A 257 0.96 10.38 5.01
CA LEU A 257 1.26 10.78 6.38
C LEU A 257 2.63 11.43 6.43
N MET A 258 2.89 12.18 7.49
CA MET A 258 4.22 12.76 7.72
C MET A 258 5.27 11.65 7.80
N ALA A 259 6.32 11.77 7.02
CA ALA A 259 7.53 10.95 7.10
C ALA A 259 8.76 11.85 7.23
N ILE A 260 9.84 11.29 7.76
CA ILE A 260 11.15 11.96 7.80
C ILE A 260 12.04 11.24 6.80
N GLN A 261 12.55 12.00 5.84
CA GLN A 261 13.56 11.54 4.90
C GLN A 261 14.95 11.67 5.55
N ILE A 262 15.73 10.61 5.43
CA ILE A 262 17.11 10.53 5.93
C ILE A 262 18.02 10.06 4.79
N ASP A 263 19.30 10.40 4.86
CA ASP A 263 20.31 9.92 3.90
C ASP A 263 21.01 8.61 4.35
N ALA A 264 20.63 8.07 5.52
CA ALA A 264 21.07 6.74 5.93
C ALA A 264 20.43 5.66 5.06
N ALA A 265 21.23 4.66 4.68
CA ALA A 265 20.74 3.53 3.91
C ALA A 265 19.70 2.71 4.68
N ILE A 266 18.53 2.52 4.09
CA ILE A 266 17.48 1.59 4.53
C ILE A 266 17.45 0.42 3.57
N ASN A 267 17.82 -0.76 4.08
CA ASN A 267 17.83 -2.01 3.33
C ASN A 267 16.72 -2.94 3.83
N PRO A 268 16.24 -3.88 2.98
CA PRO A 268 15.34 -4.94 3.44
C PRO A 268 15.88 -5.63 4.70
N GLY A 269 14.99 -5.84 5.67
CA GLY A 269 15.31 -6.38 6.99
C GLY A 269 15.47 -5.33 8.09
N ASN A 270 16.02 -4.13 7.79
CA ASN A 270 16.10 -3.04 8.77
C ASN A 270 14.74 -2.39 9.05
N SER A 271 13.77 -2.57 8.13
CA SER A 271 12.39 -2.14 8.32
C SER A 271 11.82 -2.67 9.64
N GLY A 272 11.24 -1.76 10.42
CA GLY A 272 10.67 -1.98 11.74
C GLY A 272 11.65 -1.67 12.88
N GLY A 273 12.94 -1.49 12.58
CA GLY A 273 13.96 -1.08 13.53
C GLY A 273 13.88 0.41 13.89
N PRO A 274 14.48 0.82 15.02
CA PRO A 274 14.45 2.21 15.46
C PRO A 274 15.45 3.08 14.67
N ALA A 275 15.06 4.31 14.42
CA ALA A 275 15.97 5.41 14.12
C ALA A 275 16.22 6.20 15.41
N ILE A 276 17.47 6.29 15.84
CA ILE A 276 17.90 6.87 17.11
C ILE A 276 18.55 8.22 16.86
N MET A 277 18.17 9.21 17.67
CA MET A 277 18.78 10.54 17.76
C MET A 277 19.19 10.78 19.22
N GLY A 278 20.49 10.90 19.46
CA GLY A 278 21.03 10.92 20.83
C GLY A 278 20.74 9.60 21.55
N ASP A 279 19.97 9.66 22.63
CA ASP A 279 19.54 8.53 23.46
C ASP A 279 18.07 8.12 23.24
N LYS A 280 17.37 8.73 22.27
CA LYS A 280 15.93 8.54 22.05
C LYS A 280 15.59 8.12 20.62
N VAL A 281 14.44 7.48 20.47
CA VAL A 281 13.90 7.09 19.16
C VAL A 281 13.30 8.32 18.48
N ALA A 282 13.80 8.65 17.30
CA ALA A 282 13.25 9.66 16.39
C ALA A 282 12.21 9.08 15.41
N GLY A 283 12.21 7.77 15.19
CA GLY A 283 11.21 7.11 14.34
C GLY A 283 11.43 5.62 14.11
N VAL A 284 10.60 5.02 13.25
CA VAL A 284 10.74 3.61 12.80
C VAL A 284 11.15 3.58 11.33
N ALA A 285 12.23 2.89 10.99
CA ALA A 285 12.62 2.69 9.60
C ALA A 285 11.58 1.86 8.85
N PHE A 286 11.15 2.24 7.63
CA PHE A 286 10.09 1.49 6.95
C PHE A 286 10.24 1.32 5.44
N GLN A 287 10.55 2.38 4.68
CA GLN A 287 10.64 2.30 3.20
C GLN A 287 11.78 3.13 2.61
N ASN A 288 12.23 2.75 1.41
CA ASN A 288 13.14 3.53 0.58
C ASN A 288 12.42 4.01 -0.69
N LEU A 289 12.98 5.03 -1.36
CA LEU A 289 12.49 5.44 -2.67
C LEU A 289 13.13 4.56 -3.75
N SER A 290 12.34 3.73 -4.43
CA SER A 290 12.86 2.85 -5.49
C SER A 290 13.58 3.63 -6.58
N GLY A 291 14.81 3.23 -6.91
CA GLY A 291 15.63 3.88 -7.93
C GLY A 291 16.37 5.14 -7.49
N ALA A 292 16.26 5.54 -6.21
CA ALA A 292 17.10 6.57 -5.63
C ALA A 292 18.11 5.96 -4.65
N GLU A 293 19.36 6.44 -4.71
CA GLU A 293 20.41 6.07 -3.75
C GLU A 293 20.34 7.00 -2.53
N ASN A 294 20.62 6.46 -1.34
CA ASN A 294 20.69 7.23 -0.08
C ASN A 294 19.43 8.05 0.22
N ILE A 295 18.25 7.50 -0.06
CA ILE A 295 16.96 8.06 0.35
C ILE A 295 16.21 6.99 1.14
N GLY A 296 16.26 7.12 2.46
CA GLY A 296 15.48 6.35 3.41
C GLY A 296 14.37 7.18 4.03
N TYR A 297 13.29 6.51 4.47
CA TYR A 297 12.24 7.15 5.26
C TYR A 297 12.05 6.46 6.61
N ILE A 298 11.76 7.29 7.62
CA ILE A 298 11.36 6.84 8.95
C ILE A 298 9.97 7.40 9.29
N ILE A 299 9.19 6.58 10.00
CA ILE A 299 7.89 6.94 10.56
C ILE A 299 8.14 7.76 11.82
N PRO A 300 7.72 9.04 11.88
CA PRO A 300 8.10 9.94 12.95
C PRO A 300 7.33 9.66 14.25
N VAL A 301 7.92 10.05 15.38
CA VAL A 301 7.33 9.84 16.72
C VAL A 301 5.87 10.28 16.87
N PRO A 302 5.39 11.42 16.35
CA PRO A 302 3.98 11.80 16.47
C PRO A 302 3.03 10.76 15.86
N VAL A 303 3.40 10.15 14.74
CA VAL A 303 2.61 9.08 14.09
C VAL A 303 2.63 7.82 14.96
N ILE A 304 3.79 7.47 15.53
CA ILE A 304 3.94 6.35 16.47
C ILE A 304 3.06 6.55 17.71
N LYS A 305 3.15 7.73 18.34
CA LYS A 305 2.35 8.09 19.53
C LYS A 305 0.85 8.07 19.21
N ARG A 306 0.43 8.56 18.04
CA ARG A 306 -0.97 8.56 17.60
C ARG A 306 -1.51 7.14 17.40
N PHE A 307 -0.69 6.24 16.87
CA PHE A 307 -1.00 4.83 16.72
C PHE A 307 -1.13 4.13 18.09
N ILE A 308 -0.12 4.24 18.96
CA ILE A 308 -0.11 3.60 20.28
C ILE A 308 -1.28 4.08 21.14
N SER A 309 -1.48 5.40 21.28
CA SER A 309 -2.58 5.95 22.06
C SER A 309 -3.96 5.53 21.54
N GLY A 310 -4.14 5.48 20.21
CA GLY A 310 -5.38 4.99 19.62
C GLY A 310 -5.66 3.53 19.97
N VAL A 311 -4.63 2.67 19.94
CA VAL A 311 -4.75 1.27 20.33
C VAL A 311 -5.04 1.12 21.82
N GLU A 312 -4.39 1.90 22.69
CA GLU A 312 -4.63 1.90 24.14
C GLU A 312 -6.05 2.37 24.50
N GLU A 313 -6.57 3.37 23.81
CA GLU A 313 -7.89 3.95 24.08
C GLU A 313 -9.04 3.05 23.60
N SER A 314 -8.96 2.49 22.40
CA SER A 314 -10.06 1.69 21.82
C SER A 314 -9.83 0.17 21.81
N GLY A 315 -8.66 -0.31 22.24
CA GLY A 315 -8.25 -1.71 22.14
C GLY A 315 -7.98 -2.19 20.70
N LYS A 316 -8.22 -1.34 19.70
CA LYS A 316 -8.01 -1.59 18.26
C LYS A 316 -7.54 -0.31 17.58
N TYR A 317 -6.83 -0.46 16.47
CA TYR A 317 -6.44 0.66 15.62
C TYR A 317 -7.66 1.23 14.88
N SER A 318 -7.83 2.55 14.92
CA SER A 318 -9.02 3.25 14.41
C SER A 318 -8.78 4.04 13.12
N GLY A 319 -7.55 4.11 12.61
CA GLY A 319 -7.25 4.86 11.38
C GLY A 319 -6.89 6.33 11.59
N PHE A 320 -6.38 6.96 10.53
CA PHE A 320 -6.16 8.41 10.46
C PHE A 320 -7.38 9.15 9.95
N CYS A 321 -7.61 10.33 10.50
CA CYS A 321 -8.71 11.18 10.06
C CYS A 321 -8.42 11.84 8.72
N THR A 322 -9.47 12.09 7.95
CA THR A 322 -9.42 12.91 6.74
C THR A 322 -10.59 13.88 6.71
N LEU A 323 -10.38 15.04 6.09
CA LEU A 323 -11.45 16.01 5.81
C LEU A 323 -12.33 15.52 4.65
N GLY A 324 -11.80 14.61 3.83
CA GLY A 324 -12.51 14.06 2.67
C GLY A 324 -12.75 15.08 1.58
N VAL A 325 -11.79 15.98 1.35
CA VAL A 325 -11.86 16.99 0.28
C VAL A 325 -10.67 16.87 -0.65
N SER A 326 -10.87 17.23 -1.92
CA SER A 326 -9.80 17.51 -2.86
C SER A 326 -9.72 19.02 -3.05
N CYS A 327 -8.50 19.55 -3.02
CA CYS A 327 -8.24 20.97 -3.09
C CYS A 327 -7.41 21.31 -4.32
N GLN A 328 -7.58 22.54 -4.81
CA GLN A 328 -6.76 23.13 -5.87
C GLN A 328 -6.01 24.34 -5.29
N ALA A 329 -4.72 24.43 -5.60
CA ALA A 329 -3.89 25.59 -5.24
C ALA A 329 -4.42 26.88 -5.89
N THR A 330 -4.32 28.00 -5.17
CA THR A 330 -4.82 29.31 -5.58
C THR A 330 -3.69 30.30 -5.91
N GLU A 331 -2.53 29.81 -6.34
CA GLU A 331 -1.37 30.64 -6.67
C GLU A 331 -1.63 31.65 -7.81
N ASN A 332 -2.52 31.29 -8.74
CA ASN A 332 -2.94 32.17 -9.82
C ASN A 332 -3.76 33.37 -9.29
N ILE A 333 -3.33 34.59 -9.62
CA ILE A 333 -3.94 35.84 -9.14
C ILE A 333 -5.39 35.97 -9.65
N GLN A 334 -5.63 35.68 -10.93
CA GLN A 334 -6.96 35.83 -11.54
C GLN A 334 -7.97 34.86 -10.93
N LEU A 335 -7.53 33.66 -10.53
CA LEU A 335 -8.36 32.73 -9.77
C LEU A 335 -8.79 33.36 -8.45
N ARG A 336 -7.85 33.92 -7.69
CA ARG A 336 -8.14 34.58 -6.40
C ARG A 336 -9.11 35.76 -6.57
N GLU A 337 -8.86 36.62 -7.55
CA GLU A 337 -9.74 37.76 -7.86
C GLU A 337 -11.16 37.32 -8.24
N CYS A 338 -11.29 36.27 -9.04
CA CYS A 338 -12.59 35.70 -9.45
C CYS A 338 -13.41 35.22 -8.25
N PHE A 339 -12.76 34.60 -7.27
CA PHE A 339 -13.41 34.13 -6.02
C PHE A 339 -13.52 35.21 -4.93
N GLY A 340 -13.14 36.47 -5.23
CA GLY A 340 -13.27 37.60 -4.31
C GLY A 340 -12.27 37.58 -3.15
N MET A 341 -11.14 36.89 -3.30
CA MET A 341 -10.07 36.89 -2.29
C MET A 341 -9.36 38.25 -2.28
N ARG A 342 -9.26 38.86 -1.09
CA ARG A 342 -8.43 40.05 -0.88
C ARG A 342 -6.95 39.73 -1.06
N PRO A 343 -6.08 40.70 -1.41
CA PRO A 343 -4.65 40.45 -1.64
C PRO A 343 -3.92 39.75 -0.48
N GLU A 344 -4.38 39.96 0.75
CA GLU A 344 -3.79 39.39 1.97
C GLU A 344 -4.32 37.98 2.30
N MET A 345 -5.42 37.56 1.65
CA MET A 345 -6.02 36.24 1.89
C MET A 345 -5.21 35.16 1.20
N THR A 346 -5.09 34.04 1.89
CA THR A 346 -4.53 32.81 1.34
C THR A 346 -5.44 31.63 1.62
N GLY A 347 -5.36 30.60 0.79
CA GLY A 347 -6.12 29.38 1.00
C GLY A 347 -6.17 28.47 -0.23
N VAL A 348 -6.95 27.41 -0.14
CA VAL A 348 -7.10 26.44 -1.24
C VAL A 348 -8.56 26.30 -1.67
N LEU A 349 -8.78 26.12 -2.97
CA LEU A 349 -10.11 25.98 -3.56
C LEU A 349 -10.61 24.54 -3.41
N VAL A 350 -11.79 24.35 -2.80
CA VAL A 350 -12.42 23.04 -2.66
C VAL A 350 -13.00 22.60 -4.01
N SER A 351 -12.40 21.57 -4.62
CA SER A 351 -12.77 21.08 -5.95
C SER A 351 -13.68 19.85 -5.92
N ARG A 352 -13.53 18.99 -4.91
CA ARG A 352 -14.35 17.79 -4.72
C ARG A 352 -14.52 17.49 -3.24
N ILE A 353 -15.66 16.95 -2.86
CA ILE A 353 -15.97 16.54 -1.47
C ILE A 353 -16.46 15.10 -1.50
N ASN A 354 -15.92 14.27 -0.61
CA ASN A 354 -16.34 12.88 -0.43
C ASN A 354 -17.74 12.85 0.20
N PRO A 355 -18.75 12.21 -0.42
CA PRO A 355 -20.11 12.17 0.12
C PRO A 355 -20.23 11.58 1.52
N LEU A 356 -19.28 10.73 1.94
CA LEU A 356 -19.29 10.11 3.27
C LEU A 356 -18.61 10.96 4.35
N SER A 357 -17.92 12.04 4.00
CA SER A 357 -17.31 12.95 4.98
C SER A 357 -18.35 13.88 5.58
N ASP A 358 -18.11 14.33 6.82
CA ASP A 358 -18.98 15.32 7.45
C ASP A 358 -18.87 16.69 6.76
N ALA A 359 -17.71 16.95 6.14
CA ALA A 359 -17.47 18.12 5.30
C ALA A 359 -18.51 18.25 4.18
N HIS A 360 -19.06 17.15 3.65
CA HIS A 360 -20.08 17.20 2.60
C HIS A 360 -21.38 17.93 3.01
N LYS A 361 -21.67 17.99 4.31
CA LYS A 361 -22.87 18.66 4.83
C LYS A 361 -22.70 20.17 4.96
N ILE A 362 -21.46 20.64 5.10
CA ILE A 362 -21.16 22.02 5.49
C ILE A 362 -20.34 22.78 4.45
N LEU A 363 -19.43 22.11 3.74
CA LEU A 363 -18.61 22.66 2.66
C LEU A 363 -19.34 22.49 1.33
N LYS A 364 -19.00 23.36 0.40
CA LYS A 364 -19.48 23.33 -0.98
C LYS A 364 -18.29 23.33 -1.92
N LYS A 365 -18.53 22.82 -3.13
CA LYS A 365 -17.62 23.07 -4.23
C LYS A 365 -17.46 24.58 -4.39
N ASP A 366 -16.24 25.01 -4.68
CA ASP A 366 -15.84 26.39 -4.90
C ASP A 366 -15.71 27.27 -3.64
N ASP A 367 -15.86 26.69 -2.44
CA ASP A 367 -15.38 27.34 -1.21
C ASP A 367 -13.84 27.46 -1.24
N ILE A 368 -13.30 28.58 -0.72
CA ILE A 368 -11.86 28.68 -0.42
C ILE A 368 -11.65 28.35 1.06
N LEU A 369 -10.90 27.29 1.36
CA LEU A 369 -10.48 26.98 2.72
C LEU A 369 -9.30 27.88 3.12
N LEU A 370 -9.54 28.79 4.07
CA LEU A 370 -8.59 29.82 4.51
C LEU A 370 -7.79 29.36 5.74
N GLU A 371 -8.47 28.78 6.74
CA GLU A 371 -7.84 28.37 7.99
C GLU A 371 -8.40 27.01 8.45
N PHE A 372 -7.56 26.24 9.14
CA PHE A 372 -7.93 25.01 9.85
C PHE A 372 -7.48 25.14 11.31
N ASP A 373 -8.42 25.08 12.26
CA ASP A 373 -8.20 25.32 13.69
C ASP A 373 -7.42 26.62 13.98
N GLY A 374 -7.75 27.68 13.26
CA GLY A 374 -7.07 28.99 13.36
C GLY A 374 -5.68 29.03 12.73
N VAL A 375 -5.20 27.95 12.12
CA VAL A 375 -3.93 27.92 11.38
C VAL A 375 -4.19 28.33 9.92
N PRO A 376 -3.54 29.42 9.43
CA PRO A 376 -3.75 29.89 8.06
C PRO A 376 -3.12 28.96 7.03
N ILE A 377 -3.89 28.65 5.99
CA ILE A 377 -3.50 27.83 4.85
C ILE A 377 -3.02 28.75 3.73
N ALA A 378 -1.84 28.47 3.19
CA ALA A 378 -1.29 29.21 2.06
C ALA A 378 -1.91 28.79 0.72
N ASN A 379 -1.62 29.55 -0.34
CA ASN A 379 -2.15 29.32 -1.69
C ASN A 379 -1.68 27.98 -2.30
N ASP A 380 -0.59 27.42 -1.81
CA ASP A 380 -0.03 26.12 -2.20
C ASP A 380 -0.58 24.96 -1.34
N GLY A 381 -1.48 25.24 -0.38
CA GLY A 381 -2.03 24.25 0.55
C GLY A 381 -1.14 23.94 1.76
N THR A 382 -0.06 24.69 1.96
CA THR A 382 0.81 24.48 3.13
C THR A 382 0.40 25.33 4.33
N VAL A 383 0.74 24.87 5.52
CA VAL A 383 0.61 25.55 6.81
C VAL A 383 1.99 25.73 7.47
N PRO A 384 2.17 26.72 8.36
CA PRO A 384 3.38 26.80 9.19
C PRO A 384 3.57 25.53 10.01
N PHE A 385 4.79 24.97 10.03
CA PHE A 385 5.11 23.76 10.78
C PHE A 385 6.05 24.04 11.95
N ARG A 386 7.32 24.35 11.67
CA ARG A 386 8.33 24.70 12.68
C ARG A 386 9.35 25.66 12.07
N ASN A 387 9.85 26.62 12.86
CA ASN A 387 10.82 27.62 12.39
C ASN A 387 10.41 28.25 11.04
N ARG A 388 11.13 27.92 9.96
CA ARG A 388 10.86 28.39 8.58
C ARG A 388 10.31 27.28 7.67
N GLU A 389 9.94 26.13 8.21
CA GLU A 389 9.40 24.99 7.50
C GLU A 389 7.87 25.07 7.39
N ARG A 390 7.35 24.56 6.28
CA ARG A 390 5.92 24.47 5.97
C ARG A 390 5.57 23.04 5.59
N ILE A 391 4.37 22.60 5.93
CA ILE A 391 3.86 21.26 5.64
C ILE A 391 2.45 21.34 5.06
N THR A 392 1.96 20.35 4.33
CA THR A 392 0.57 20.38 3.85
C THR A 392 -0.42 20.40 5.03
N PHE A 393 -1.55 21.08 4.87
CA PHE A 393 -2.56 21.19 5.92
C PHE A 393 -3.16 19.82 6.32
N ASP A 394 -3.09 18.81 5.44
CA ASP A 394 -3.52 17.43 5.71
C ASP A 394 -2.84 16.85 6.96
N HIS A 395 -1.62 17.31 7.28
CA HIS A 395 -0.94 16.93 8.52
C HIS A 395 -1.80 17.27 9.75
N LEU A 396 -2.35 18.48 9.82
CA LEU A 396 -3.20 18.92 10.94
C LEU A 396 -4.44 18.04 11.07
N VAL A 397 -5.03 17.64 9.94
CA VAL A 397 -6.20 16.78 9.87
C VAL A 397 -5.88 15.36 10.35
N SER A 398 -4.77 14.78 9.85
CA SER A 398 -4.38 13.41 10.15
C SER A 398 -4.10 13.19 11.64
N MET A 399 -3.55 14.20 12.33
CA MET A 399 -3.20 14.11 13.75
C MET A 399 -4.41 14.14 14.69
N LYS A 400 -5.60 14.48 14.19
CA LYS A 400 -6.85 14.52 14.96
C LYS A 400 -7.33 13.12 15.34
N LYS A 401 -8.09 13.05 16.44
CA LYS A 401 -8.75 11.80 16.87
C LYS A 401 -10.09 11.61 16.13
N PRO A 402 -10.54 10.37 15.89
CA PRO A 402 -11.83 10.13 15.26
C PRO A 402 -12.95 10.67 16.17
N GLY A 403 -13.87 11.43 15.58
CA GLY A 403 -14.95 12.11 16.32
C GLY A 403 -14.57 13.48 16.86
N GLU A 404 -13.31 13.91 16.73
CA GLU A 404 -12.90 15.26 17.11
C GLU A 404 -13.48 16.30 16.15
N THR A 405 -13.87 17.45 16.69
CA THR A 405 -14.36 18.59 15.91
C THR A 405 -13.20 19.51 15.55
N ALA A 406 -13.15 19.95 14.29
CA ALA A 406 -12.24 20.97 13.81
C ALA A 406 -13.03 22.20 13.33
N VAL A 407 -12.43 23.38 13.47
CA VAL A 407 -12.99 24.65 13.02
C VAL A 407 -12.34 25.04 11.69
N LEU A 408 -13.17 25.25 10.67
CA LEU A 408 -12.76 25.67 9.34
C LEU A 408 -13.18 27.11 9.13
N LYS A 409 -12.27 27.93 8.62
CA LYS A 409 -12.61 29.24 8.09
C LYS A 409 -12.60 29.18 6.58
N VAL A 410 -13.71 29.57 5.96
CA VAL A 410 -13.86 29.51 4.49
C VAL A 410 -14.30 30.84 3.92
N LEU A 411 -13.92 31.11 2.67
CA LEU A 411 -14.52 32.15 1.84
C LEU A 411 -15.57 31.51 0.95
N ARG A 412 -16.82 31.95 1.10
CA ARG A 412 -17.96 31.52 0.27
C ARG A 412 -18.68 32.74 -0.26
N ASP A 413 -18.82 32.82 -1.58
CA ASP A 413 -19.45 33.96 -2.26
C ASP A 413 -18.85 35.31 -1.82
N GLY A 414 -17.52 35.36 -1.64
CA GLY A 414 -16.77 36.53 -1.18
C GLY A 414 -16.95 36.88 0.31
N LYS A 415 -17.61 36.05 1.11
CA LYS A 415 -17.83 36.26 2.55
C LYS A 415 -17.15 35.19 3.38
N GLU A 416 -16.44 35.61 4.42
CA GLU A 416 -15.83 34.71 5.40
C GLU A 416 -16.92 34.02 6.24
N GLN A 417 -16.81 32.71 6.43
CA GLN A 417 -17.68 31.89 7.26
C GLN A 417 -16.83 30.97 8.13
N GLU A 418 -17.25 30.76 9.37
CA GLU A 418 -16.67 29.78 10.27
C GLU A 418 -17.61 28.56 10.33
N LEU A 419 -17.06 27.37 10.13
CA LEU A 419 -17.80 26.11 10.04
C LEU A 419 -17.12 25.06 10.92
N SER A 420 -17.90 24.27 11.66
CA SER A 420 -17.37 23.16 12.45
C SER A 420 -17.60 21.84 11.72
N VAL A 421 -16.58 20.99 11.69
CA VAL A 421 -16.61 19.67 11.03
C VAL A 421 -16.18 18.57 11.98
N ILE A 422 -16.85 17.42 11.95
CA ILE A 422 -16.40 16.23 12.67
C ILE A 422 -15.49 15.40 11.76
N LEU A 423 -14.29 15.11 12.23
CA LEU A 423 -13.31 14.35 11.49
C LEU A 423 -13.40 12.85 11.79
N LYS A 424 -13.26 12.05 10.74
CA LYS A 424 -13.25 10.59 10.84
C LYS A 424 -12.41 9.97 9.73
N PRO A 425 -11.90 8.75 9.93
CA PRO A 425 -11.40 7.92 8.85
C PRO A 425 -12.49 7.68 7.80
N LEU A 426 -12.09 7.62 6.53
CA LEU A 426 -12.99 7.30 5.42
C LEU A 426 -12.50 6.06 4.70
N GLN A 427 -13.44 5.16 4.40
CA GLN A 427 -13.16 3.99 3.58
C GLN A 427 -13.35 4.33 2.11
N PRO A 428 -12.40 3.97 1.22
CA PRO A 428 -12.58 4.13 -0.21
C PRO A 428 -13.65 3.16 -0.73
N LEU A 429 -14.28 3.50 -1.87
CA LEU A 429 -15.26 2.61 -2.53
C LEU A 429 -14.62 1.28 -2.95
N VAL A 430 -13.39 1.36 -3.48
CA VAL A 430 -12.57 0.21 -3.82
C VAL A 430 -11.37 0.19 -2.86
N PRO A 431 -11.32 -0.75 -1.91
CA PRO A 431 -10.20 -0.90 -0.99
C PRO A 431 -8.86 -1.03 -1.72
N VAL A 432 -7.88 -0.21 -1.33
CA VAL A 432 -6.53 -0.21 -1.93
C VAL A 432 -5.69 -1.39 -1.44
N HIS A 433 -5.84 -1.74 -0.16
CA HIS A 433 -5.23 -2.90 0.46
C HIS A 433 -6.21 -3.59 1.41
N GLN A 434 -6.05 -4.89 1.61
CA GLN A 434 -6.86 -5.73 2.52
C GLN A 434 -6.00 -6.80 3.17
N PHE A 435 -5.04 -6.36 3.97
CA PHE A 435 -4.20 -7.26 4.76
C PHE A 435 -4.98 -7.82 5.95
N ASP A 436 -4.53 -8.99 6.44
CA ASP A 436 -5.02 -9.66 7.64
C ASP A 436 -6.53 -9.97 7.61
N LYS A 437 -7.13 -9.92 6.40
CA LYS A 437 -8.55 -10.18 6.16
C LYS A 437 -8.72 -11.07 4.93
N LEU A 438 -9.51 -12.13 5.08
CA LEU A 438 -9.90 -12.96 3.94
C LEU A 438 -10.90 -12.21 3.04
N PRO A 439 -10.75 -12.29 1.70
CA PRO A 439 -11.66 -11.65 0.77
C PRO A 439 -13.05 -12.27 0.84
N SER A 440 -14.07 -11.41 0.90
CA SER A 440 -15.47 -11.84 0.85
C SER A 440 -15.80 -12.42 -0.53
N TYR A 441 -16.55 -13.52 -0.58
CA TYR A 441 -17.00 -14.10 -1.84
C TYR A 441 -18.34 -14.83 -1.69
N TYR A 442 -19.09 -14.92 -2.78
CA TYR A 442 -20.33 -15.69 -2.88
C TYR A 442 -20.36 -16.46 -4.20
N ILE A 443 -20.75 -17.74 -4.15
CA ILE A 443 -20.85 -18.62 -5.32
C ILE A 443 -22.28 -19.14 -5.40
N PHE A 444 -22.92 -18.91 -6.55
CA PHE A 444 -24.24 -19.45 -6.86
C PHE A 444 -24.25 -20.01 -8.27
N ALA A 445 -24.61 -21.29 -8.42
CA ALA A 445 -24.63 -22.01 -9.71
C ALA A 445 -23.31 -21.89 -10.52
N GLY A 446 -22.18 -21.77 -9.82
CA GLY A 446 -20.85 -21.61 -10.41
C GLY A 446 -20.45 -20.18 -10.75
N PHE A 447 -21.35 -19.20 -10.65
CA PHE A 447 -20.99 -17.79 -10.77
C PHE A 447 -20.30 -17.32 -9.49
N VAL A 448 -19.08 -16.79 -9.63
CA VAL A 448 -18.26 -16.33 -8.49
C VAL A 448 -18.36 -14.82 -8.37
N PHE A 449 -18.97 -14.34 -7.30
CA PHE A 449 -19.16 -12.92 -6.98
C PHE A 449 -18.21 -12.47 -5.88
N ILE A 450 -17.55 -11.34 -6.10
CA ILE A 450 -16.60 -10.72 -5.16
C ILE A 450 -16.84 -9.20 -5.13
N PRO A 451 -16.50 -8.49 -4.04
CA PRO A 451 -16.36 -7.04 -4.11
C PRO A 451 -15.10 -6.70 -4.91
N LEU A 452 -15.15 -5.64 -5.72
CA LEU A 452 -13.97 -5.11 -6.39
C LEU A 452 -13.03 -4.50 -5.35
N THR A 453 -11.76 -4.91 -5.40
CA THR A 453 -10.68 -4.40 -4.57
C THR A 453 -9.44 -4.21 -5.45
N GLN A 454 -8.52 -3.31 -5.10
CA GLN A 454 -7.27 -3.20 -5.84
C GLN A 454 -6.39 -4.45 -5.71
N PRO A 455 -6.35 -5.19 -4.57
CA PRO A 455 -5.69 -6.49 -4.51
C PRO A 455 -6.21 -7.50 -5.53
N TYR A 456 -7.51 -7.50 -5.85
CA TYR A 456 -8.04 -8.29 -6.97
C TYR A 456 -7.47 -7.84 -8.32
N LEU A 457 -7.37 -6.53 -8.56
CA LEU A 457 -6.76 -6.00 -9.78
C LEU A 457 -5.25 -6.32 -9.85
N HIS A 458 -4.54 -6.34 -8.72
CA HIS A 458 -3.12 -6.68 -8.66
C HIS A 458 -2.83 -8.14 -9.05
N GLU A 459 -3.82 -9.05 -9.01
CA GLU A 459 -3.64 -10.43 -9.50
C GLU A 459 -3.39 -10.50 -11.02
N PHE A 460 -3.67 -9.42 -11.76
CA PHE A 460 -3.32 -9.32 -13.20
C PHE A 460 -1.82 -9.08 -13.45
N GLY A 461 -0.99 -8.99 -12.40
CA GLY A 461 0.46 -8.89 -12.47
C GLY A 461 0.99 -7.49 -12.12
N GLU A 462 2.31 -7.30 -12.26
CA GLU A 462 2.98 -6.03 -11.89
C GLU A 462 2.44 -4.84 -12.67
N ASP A 463 2.11 -5.03 -13.96
CA ASP A 463 1.51 -4.02 -14.82
C ASP A 463 -0.04 -4.11 -14.85
N TRP A 464 -0.63 -4.37 -13.68
CA TRP A 464 -2.09 -4.52 -13.54
C TRP A 464 -2.87 -3.33 -14.09
N TYR A 465 -2.30 -2.12 -14.05
CA TYR A 465 -2.95 -0.91 -14.56
C TYR A 465 -3.29 -1.04 -16.05
N ASN A 466 -2.40 -1.68 -16.83
CA ASN A 466 -2.61 -1.91 -18.27
C ASN A 466 -3.21 -3.29 -18.56
N ALA A 467 -2.95 -4.30 -17.73
CA ALA A 467 -3.41 -5.67 -17.94
C ALA A 467 -4.85 -5.93 -17.46
N SER A 468 -5.30 -5.24 -16.41
CA SER A 468 -6.65 -5.39 -15.88
C SER A 468 -7.71 -4.72 -16.76
N PRO A 469 -8.99 -5.14 -16.65
CA PRO A 469 -10.07 -4.52 -17.40
C PRO A 469 -10.18 -3.02 -17.13
N ARG A 470 -9.95 -2.20 -18.17
CA ARG A 470 -9.91 -0.73 -18.07
C ARG A 470 -11.10 -0.11 -17.35
N ARG A 471 -12.30 -0.66 -17.58
CA ARG A 471 -13.53 -0.23 -16.91
C ARG A 471 -13.48 -0.43 -15.39
N LEU A 472 -12.95 -1.56 -14.90
CA LEU A 472 -12.82 -1.79 -13.46
C LEU A 472 -11.71 -0.91 -12.87
N CYS A 473 -10.58 -0.79 -13.57
CA CYS A 473 -9.45 0.06 -13.19
C CYS A 473 -9.85 1.54 -13.05
N GLU A 474 -10.56 2.10 -14.03
CA GLU A 474 -10.99 3.50 -13.98
C GLU A 474 -11.87 3.79 -12.74
N ARG A 475 -12.75 2.85 -12.42
CA ARG A 475 -13.68 2.98 -11.29
C ARG A 475 -12.96 2.85 -9.96
N ALA A 476 -12.05 1.90 -9.86
CA ALA A 476 -11.19 1.72 -8.69
C ALA A 476 -10.37 2.97 -8.34
N LEU A 477 -9.98 3.77 -9.35
CA LEU A 477 -9.12 4.93 -9.18
C LEU A 477 -9.88 6.26 -9.03
N ARG A 478 -11.13 6.37 -9.52
CA ARG A 478 -11.82 7.67 -9.65
C ARG A 478 -13.16 7.78 -8.91
N GLU A 479 -13.85 6.66 -8.71
CA GLU A 479 -15.19 6.68 -8.10
C GLU A 479 -15.08 6.83 -6.57
N LEU A 480 -16.01 7.60 -6.00
CA LEU A 480 -16.17 7.76 -4.56
C LEU A 480 -17.46 7.06 -4.12
N PRO A 481 -17.50 6.55 -2.89
CA PRO A 481 -18.71 5.93 -2.37
C PRO A 481 -19.80 6.98 -2.20
N LYS A 482 -21.03 6.62 -2.55
CA LYS A 482 -22.24 7.43 -2.38
C LYS A 482 -22.95 7.06 -1.09
N LYS A 483 -22.86 5.80 -0.66
CA LYS A 483 -23.46 5.29 0.58
C LYS A 483 -22.43 4.56 1.44
N ALA A 484 -22.65 4.54 2.75
CA ALA A 484 -21.82 3.75 3.65
C ALA A 484 -21.95 2.25 3.33
N GLY A 485 -20.84 1.54 3.24
CA GLY A 485 -20.83 0.11 2.93
C GLY A 485 -21.14 -0.24 1.46
N GLU A 486 -21.16 0.74 0.56
CA GLU A 486 -21.29 0.49 -0.88
C GLU A 486 -20.08 -0.30 -1.41
N GLN A 487 -20.34 -1.30 -2.25
CA GLN A 487 -19.30 -2.08 -2.92
C GLN A 487 -19.66 -2.31 -4.38
N LEU A 488 -18.66 -2.35 -5.25
CA LEU A 488 -18.81 -2.76 -6.63
C LEU A 488 -18.72 -4.29 -6.71
N VAL A 489 -19.87 -4.98 -6.80
CA VAL A 489 -19.87 -6.44 -6.88
C VAL A 489 -19.58 -6.91 -8.30
N VAL A 490 -18.53 -7.71 -8.46
CA VAL A 490 -18.03 -8.21 -9.74
C VAL A 490 -18.28 -9.70 -9.84
N LEU A 491 -18.82 -10.15 -10.97
CA LEU A 491 -18.72 -11.52 -11.43
C LEU A 491 -17.28 -11.77 -11.86
N SER A 492 -16.49 -12.39 -10.99
CA SER A 492 -15.06 -12.64 -11.24
C SER A 492 -14.88 -13.67 -12.35
N GLN A 493 -15.58 -14.80 -12.26
CA GLN A 493 -15.48 -15.92 -13.19
C GLN A 493 -16.71 -16.83 -13.11
N VAL A 494 -16.81 -17.77 -14.05
CA VAL A 494 -17.82 -18.83 -14.07
C VAL A 494 -17.16 -20.21 -13.98
N LEU A 495 -17.49 -20.95 -12.92
CA LEU A 495 -17.12 -22.33 -12.71
C LEU A 495 -18.07 -23.25 -13.49
N MET A 496 -17.53 -23.94 -14.49
CA MET A 496 -18.35 -24.61 -15.50
C MET A 496 -19.19 -25.78 -14.99
N ASP A 497 -20.47 -25.75 -15.36
CA ASP A 497 -21.45 -26.80 -15.13
C ASP A 497 -22.62 -26.72 -16.13
N ASP A 498 -23.37 -27.80 -16.30
CA ASP A 498 -24.49 -27.86 -17.23
C ASP A 498 -25.53 -26.73 -17.01
N ILE A 499 -25.66 -26.23 -15.77
CA ILE A 499 -26.59 -25.16 -15.43
C ILE A 499 -26.22 -23.79 -16.03
N ASN A 500 -24.94 -23.57 -16.36
CA ASN A 500 -24.41 -22.27 -16.79
C ASN A 500 -23.82 -22.29 -18.20
N VAL A 501 -24.17 -23.31 -19.00
CA VAL A 501 -23.81 -23.40 -20.43
C VAL A 501 -24.30 -22.17 -21.19
N GLY A 502 -23.42 -21.57 -21.99
CA GLY A 502 -23.63 -20.31 -22.72
C GLY A 502 -23.11 -19.08 -21.97
N TYR A 503 -22.75 -19.21 -20.70
CA TYR A 503 -22.21 -18.12 -19.87
C TYR A 503 -20.71 -18.29 -19.55
N GLU A 504 -20.02 -19.25 -20.17
CA GLU A 504 -18.64 -19.66 -19.88
C GLU A 504 -17.63 -18.50 -19.87
N ARG A 505 -17.89 -17.50 -20.73
CA ARG A 505 -16.96 -16.38 -21.00
C ARG A 505 -17.34 -15.10 -20.26
N LEU A 506 -18.33 -15.15 -19.36
CA LEU A 506 -18.68 -14.01 -18.52
C LEU A 506 -17.68 -13.93 -17.37
N ALA A 507 -16.90 -12.86 -17.32
CA ALA A 507 -15.92 -12.60 -16.28
C ALA A 507 -15.67 -11.09 -16.21
N GLU A 508 -15.27 -10.62 -15.04
CA GLU A 508 -14.86 -9.23 -14.78
C GLU A 508 -15.97 -8.19 -15.07
N LEU A 509 -17.23 -8.59 -14.87
CA LEU A 509 -18.43 -7.75 -15.09
C LEU A 509 -19.04 -7.33 -13.76
N GLN A 510 -19.42 -6.05 -13.60
CA GLN A 510 -20.18 -5.64 -12.42
C GLN A 510 -21.62 -6.17 -12.53
N VAL A 511 -22.12 -6.76 -11.46
CA VAL A 511 -23.55 -7.03 -11.29
C VAL A 511 -24.24 -5.74 -10.84
N LYS A 512 -25.10 -5.19 -11.70
CA LYS A 512 -25.86 -3.97 -11.40
C LYS A 512 -27.15 -4.27 -10.67
N LYS A 513 -27.88 -5.32 -11.09
CA LYS A 513 -29.19 -5.66 -10.53
C LYS A 513 -29.39 -7.15 -10.37
N VAL A 514 -30.23 -7.51 -9.40
CA VAL A 514 -30.81 -8.86 -9.25
C VAL A 514 -32.33 -8.71 -9.26
N ASN A 515 -33.02 -9.39 -10.19
CA ASN A 515 -34.46 -9.28 -10.42
C ASN A 515 -34.98 -7.82 -10.48
N GLY A 516 -34.20 -6.93 -11.12
CA GLY A 516 -34.55 -5.51 -11.25
C GLY A 516 -34.20 -4.63 -10.05
N VAL A 517 -33.77 -5.19 -8.92
CA VAL A 517 -33.31 -4.46 -7.72
C VAL A 517 -31.82 -4.14 -7.82
N GLU A 518 -31.43 -2.89 -7.54
CA GLU A 518 -30.02 -2.47 -7.57
C GLU A 518 -29.18 -3.12 -6.47
N VAL A 519 -28.00 -3.61 -6.84
CA VAL A 519 -27.05 -4.22 -5.91
C VAL A 519 -26.24 -3.13 -5.22
N GLU A 520 -26.25 -3.13 -3.88
CA GLU A 520 -25.53 -2.14 -3.07
C GLU A 520 -24.15 -2.65 -2.61
N ASN A 521 -24.04 -3.93 -2.29
CA ASN A 521 -22.81 -4.61 -1.88
C ASN A 521 -22.96 -6.14 -1.98
N LEU A 522 -21.89 -6.89 -1.69
CA LEU A 522 -21.90 -8.35 -1.86
C LEU A 522 -22.92 -9.02 -0.92
N LYS A 523 -23.05 -8.52 0.32
CA LYS A 523 -24.03 -9.02 1.28
C LYS A 523 -25.46 -8.84 0.76
N HIS A 524 -25.78 -7.66 0.23
CA HIS A 524 -27.07 -7.39 -0.37
C HIS A 524 -27.34 -8.30 -1.57
N LEU A 525 -26.35 -8.52 -2.45
CA LEU A 525 -26.48 -9.50 -3.55
C LEU A 525 -26.80 -10.90 -3.03
N CYS A 526 -26.07 -11.38 -2.01
CA CYS A 526 -26.32 -12.68 -1.39
C CYS A 526 -27.75 -12.78 -0.85
N SER A 527 -28.23 -11.76 -0.11
CA SER A 527 -29.60 -11.74 0.41
C SER A 527 -30.67 -11.74 -0.69
N LEU A 528 -30.46 -11.02 -1.80
CA LEU A 528 -31.40 -11.01 -2.93
C LEU A 528 -31.48 -12.39 -3.61
N VAL A 529 -30.36 -13.09 -3.73
CA VAL A 529 -30.30 -14.42 -4.35
C VAL A 529 -30.90 -15.49 -3.41
N GLU A 530 -30.47 -15.54 -2.16
CA GLU A 530 -30.96 -16.53 -1.19
C GLU A 530 -32.45 -16.31 -0.84
N GLY A 531 -32.90 -15.05 -0.85
CA GLY A 531 -34.31 -14.67 -0.65
C GLY A 531 -35.20 -14.76 -1.89
N CYS A 532 -34.69 -15.25 -3.03
CA CYS A 532 -35.46 -15.33 -4.27
C CYS A 532 -36.66 -16.28 -4.15
N THR A 533 -37.86 -15.76 -4.45
CA THR A 533 -39.12 -16.53 -4.49
C THR A 533 -39.65 -16.75 -5.90
N GLU A 534 -39.08 -16.07 -6.89
CA GLU A 534 -39.43 -16.19 -8.31
C GLU A 534 -38.92 -17.50 -8.92
N GLU A 535 -39.55 -17.98 -10.01
CA GLU A 535 -39.07 -19.18 -10.72
C GLU A 535 -37.69 -18.94 -11.34
N ASN A 536 -37.48 -17.73 -11.87
CA ASN A 536 -36.25 -17.36 -12.54
C ASN A 536 -35.50 -16.30 -11.73
N LEU A 537 -34.19 -16.49 -11.65
CA LEU A 537 -33.26 -15.51 -11.12
C LEU A 537 -32.60 -14.80 -12.29
N ARG A 538 -32.60 -13.47 -12.26
CA ARG A 538 -32.04 -12.60 -13.29
C ARG A 538 -30.94 -11.74 -12.69
N PHE A 539 -29.75 -11.76 -13.29
CA PHE A 539 -28.68 -10.79 -13.03
C PHE A 539 -28.51 -9.87 -14.24
N ASP A 540 -28.57 -8.56 -14.01
CA ASP A 540 -28.26 -7.55 -15.03
C ASP A 540 -26.82 -7.06 -14.84
N LEU A 541 -26.01 -7.17 -15.88
CA LEU A 541 -24.60 -6.81 -15.87
C LEU A 541 -24.37 -5.40 -16.43
N ASP A 542 -23.21 -4.84 -16.15
CA ASP A 542 -22.84 -3.47 -16.52
C ASP A 542 -22.52 -3.26 -18.01
N ASP A 543 -22.43 -4.33 -18.79
CA ASP A 543 -22.29 -4.30 -20.25
C ASP A 543 -23.59 -4.71 -20.98
N GLU A 544 -24.73 -4.53 -20.32
CA GLU A 544 -26.08 -4.81 -20.83
C GLU A 544 -26.41 -6.30 -21.02
N ARG A 545 -25.46 -7.21 -20.78
CA ARG A 545 -25.73 -8.65 -20.76
C ARG A 545 -26.53 -9.05 -19.53
N VAL A 546 -27.25 -10.16 -19.66
CA VAL A 546 -28.15 -10.70 -18.64
C VAL A 546 -27.87 -12.18 -18.44
N ILE A 547 -27.85 -12.61 -17.18
CA ILE A 547 -27.83 -14.03 -16.81
C ILE A 547 -29.21 -14.39 -16.29
N ILE A 548 -29.83 -15.42 -16.86
CA ILE A 548 -31.12 -15.97 -16.39
C ILE A 548 -30.94 -17.44 -16.03
N LEU A 549 -31.36 -17.80 -14.82
CA LEU A 549 -31.30 -19.17 -14.30
C LEU A 549 -32.65 -19.55 -13.69
N LYS A 550 -33.05 -20.82 -13.81
CA LYS A 550 -34.13 -21.37 -12.98
C LYS A 550 -33.62 -21.53 -11.56
N TYR A 551 -34.21 -20.80 -10.61
CA TYR A 551 -33.66 -20.64 -9.26
C TYR A 551 -33.45 -21.98 -8.54
N GLN A 552 -34.46 -22.87 -8.54
CA GLN A 552 -34.37 -24.16 -7.85
C GLN A 552 -33.28 -25.06 -8.45
N ASN A 553 -33.15 -25.09 -9.78
CA ASN A 553 -32.10 -25.86 -10.45
C ASN A 553 -30.71 -25.30 -10.16
N ALA A 554 -30.58 -23.97 -10.15
CA ALA A 554 -29.35 -23.25 -9.83
C ALA A 554 -28.90 -23.50 -8.38
N ARG A 555 -29.82 -23.48 -7.43
CA ARG A 555 -29.56 -23.79 -6.03
C ARG A 555 -29.03 -25.22 -5.87
N LEU A 556 -29.68 -26.21 -6.48
CA LEU A 556 -29.23 -27.61 -6.45
C LEU A 556 -27.88 -27.82 -7.15
N ALA A 557 -27.62 -27.09 -8.25
CA ALA A 557 -26.37 -27.18 -8.99
C ALA A 557 -25.18 -26.64 -8.17
N THR A 558 -25.39 -25.64 -7.31
CA THR A 558 -24.32 -25.01 -6.50
C THR A 558 -23.49 -26.06 -5.74
N SER A 559 -24.12 -26.95 -4.98
CA SER A 559 -23.42 -28.00 -4.24
C SER A 559 -22.61 -28.95 -5.14
N ARG A 560 -23.13 -29.25 -6.34
CA ARG A 560 -22.41 -30.06 -7.34
C ARG A 560 -21.17 -29.34 -7.86
N VAL A 561 -21.28 -28.04 -8.17
CA VAL A 561 -20.16 -27.22 -8.64
C VAL A 561 -19.06 -27.14 -7.59
N LEU A 562 -19.41 -26.81 -6.34
CA LEU A 562 -18.44 -26.70 -5.24
C LEU A 562 -17.66 -28.01 -5.06
N LYS A 563 -18.35 -29.15 -5.08
CA LYS A 563 -17.71 -30.47 -4.99
C LYS A 563 -16.78 -30.75 -6.17
N ARG A 564 -17.19 -30.42 -7.41
CA ARG A 564 -16.36 -30.61 -8.61
C ARG A 564 -15.08 -29.79 -8.55
N HIS A 565 -15.17 -28.55 -8.09
CA HIS A 565 -14.05 -27.60 -8.02
C HIS A 565 -13.29 -27.63 -6.69
N ARG A 566 -13.66 -28.53 -5.76
CA ARG A 566 -13.05 -28.69 -4.43
C ARG A 566 -13.06 -27.39 -3.61
N ILE A 567 -14.18 -26.68 -3.68
CA ILE A 567 -14.39 -25.43 -2.94
C ILE A 567 -15.07 -25.78 -1.61
N PRO A 568 -14.51 -25.34 -0.47
CA PRO A 568 -14.99 -25.76 0.85
C PRO A 568 -16.38 -25.21 1.20
N SER A 569 -16.70 -24.00 0.76
CA SER A 569 -17.96 -23.31 1.06
C SER A 569 -18.44 -22.48 -0.12
N ALA A 570 -19.75 -22.32 -0.26
CA ALA A 570 -20.38 -21.45 -1.25
C ALA A 570 -20.07 -19.97 -1.00
N MET A 571 -19.76 -19.59 0.23
CA MET A 571 -19.55 -18.21 0.62
C MET A 571 -18.53 -18.08 1.75
N SER A 572 -17.94 -16.89 1.87
CA SER A 572 -17.03 -16.53 2.95
C SER A 572 -17.74 -16.42 4.31
N ASN A 573 -17.00 -16.59 5.41
CA ASN A 573 -17.55 -16.66 6.77
C ASN A 573 -18.32 -15.40 7.19
N ASP A 574 -17.87 -14.22 6.73
CA ASP A 574 -18.51 -12.94 7.00
C ASP A 574 -19.94 -12.86 6.44
N LEU A 575 -20.26 -13.63 5.38
CA LEU A 575 -21.62 -13.72 4.85
C LEU A 575 -22.48 -14.76 5.59
N VAL A 576 -21.86 -15.74 6.26
CA VAL A 576 -22.56 -16.81 7.00
C VAL A 576 -23.00 -16.33 8.38
N GLU A 577 -22.09 -15.72 9.14
CA GLU A 577 -22.32 -15.30 10.54
C GLU A 577 -23.47 -14.30 10.68
N GLU A 578 -23.69 -13.47 9.66
CA GLU A 578 -24.77 -12.49 9.67
C GLU A 578 -26.15 -13.05 9.24
N GLN A 579 -26.19 -14.18 8.50
CA GLN A 579 -27.47 -14.86 8.26
C GLN A 579 -27.97 -15.55 9.53
N ALA A 580 -27.07 -16.05 10.37
CA ALA A 580 -27.42 -16.63 11.67
C ALA A 580 -28.02 -15.56 12.61
N THR A 581 -27.40 -14.38 12.70
CA THR A 581 -27.91 -13.28 13.54
C THR A 581 -29.23 -12.70 13.03
N ASN A 582 -29.42 -12.55 11.72
CA ASN A 582 -30.72 -12.14 11.16
C ASN A 582 -31.82 -13.21 11.34
N GLY A 583 -31.46 -14.50 11.32
CA GLY A 583 -32.37 -15.61 11.61
C GLY A 583 -32.84 -15.64 13.07
N GLU A 584 -31.96 -15.33 14.01
CA GLU A 584 -32.29 -15.23 15.45
C GLU A 584 -33.16 -14.01 15.77
N VAL A 585 -32.93 -12.87 15.10
CA VAL A 585 -33.76 -11.67 15.24
C VAL A 585 -35.16 -11.86 14.63
N GLN A 586 -35.29 -12.60 13.52
CA GLN A 586 -36.61 -12.96 12.98
C GLN A 586 -37.35 -13.98 13.87
N ALA A 587 -36.65 -14.97 14.43
CA ALA A 587 -37.26 -15.96 15.32
C ALA A 587 -37.78 -15.35 16.63
N SER A 588 -37.06 -14.37 17.20
CA SER A 588 -37.45 -13.66 18.43
C SER A 588 -38.56 -12.62 18.24
N CYS A 589 -38.81 -12.15 17.01
CA CYS A 589 -39.96 -11.29 16.70
C CYS A 589 -41.24 -12.08 16.38
N THR A 590 -41.16 -13.40 16.22
CA THR A 590 -42.29 -14.30 15.94
C THR A 590 -42.68 -15.20 17.11
N SER A 591 -42.05 -15.04 18.28
CA SER A 591 -42.33 -15.79 19.50
C SER A 591 -43.22 -15.06 20.48
#